data_AF-A0A0K1YVD7-F1
#
_entry.id   AF-A0A0K1YVD7-F1
#
_cell.length_a   1.000
_cell.length_b   1.000
_cell.length_c   1.000
_cell.angle_alpha   90.00
_cell.angle_beta   90.00
_cell.angle_gamma   90.00
#
_symmetry.space_group_name_H-M   'P 1'
#
loop_
_entity.id
_entity.type
_entity.pdbx_description
1 polymer ?
#
loop_
_entity_poly.entity_id
_entity_poly.type
_entity_poly.pdbx_seq_one_letter_code
_entity_poly.pdbx_strand_id
1 'polypeptide(L)'
;IVASLNLLISIMGKTIGALGNLTFVLGIIIFIFAVMGMQLFGKNYEESKHKFKDNMVPRWNFVTHASCSHDCVSSVVREWI
;
A
#
# COMPACT_ATOMS: atom_id res chain seq x y z
N ILE A 1 -3.32 26.85 -24.15
CA ILE A 1 -3.83 25.58 -23.57
C ILE A 1 -2.76 24.48 -23.66
N VAL A 2 -2.27 24.08 -24.85
CA VAL A 2 -1.25 23.00 -24.98
C VAL A 2 0.11 23.33 -24.33
N ALA A 3 0.57 24.58 -24.40
CA ALA A 3 1.83 25.01 -23.80
C ALA A 3 1.81 25.01 -22.26
N SER A 4 0.65 25.36 -21.67
CA SER A 4 0.44 25.38 -20.23
C SER A 4 0.44 23.96 -19.63
N LEU A 5 -0.10 22.98 -20.37
CA LEU A 5 -0.12 21.56 -19.97
C LEU A 5 1.28 20.94 -19.98
N ASN A 6 2.10 21.23 -20.99
CA ASN A 6 3.48 20.75 -21.04
C ASN A 6 4.34 21.28 -19.88
N LEU A 7 4.10 22.53 -19.47
CA LEU A 7 4.79 23.12 -18.31
C LEU A 7 4.36 22.43 -17.01
N LEU A 8 3.06 22.17 -16.86
CA LEU A 8 2.51 21.46 -15.70
C LEU A 8 3.08 20.04 -15.58
N ILE A 9 3.13 19.28 -16.67
CA ILE A 9 3.69 17.92 -16.71
C ILE A 9 5.19 17.94 -16.41
N SER A 10 5.92 18.93 -16.90
CA SER A 10 7.35 19.11 -16.63
C SER A 10 7.62 19.38 -15.15
N ILE A 11 6.78 20.17 -14.49
CA ILE A 11 6.87 20.43 -13.04
C ILE A 11 6.58 19.16 -12.24
N MET A 12 5.50 18.44 -12.58
CA MET A 12 5.13 17.17 -11.96
C MET A 12 6.24 16.12 -12.12
N GLY A 13 6.84 16.01 -13.31
CA GLY A 13 7.92 15.06 -13.57
C GLY A 13 9.19 15.36 -12.76
N LYS A 14 9.51 16.65 -12.55
CA LYS A 14 10.67 17.06 -11.75
C LYS A 14 10.49 16.76 -10.25
N THR A 15 9.30 16.98 -9.70
CA THR A 15 9.00 16.61 -8.31
C THR A 15 8.91 15.11 -8.13
N ILE A 16 8.29 14.37 -9.07
CA ILE A 16 8.23 12.90 -9.04
C ILE A 16 9.64 12.28 -9.10
N GLY A 17 10.58 12.86 -9.86
CA GLY A 17 11.96 12.39 -9.91
C GLY A 17 12.71 12.50 -8.57
N ALA A 18 12.50 13.59 -7.84
CA ALA A 18 13.08 13.76 -6.49
C ALA A 18 12.38 12.88 -5.44
N LEU A 19 11.07 12.68 -5.58
CA LEU A 19 10.28 11.80 -4.73
C LEU A 19 10.54 10.32 -5.01
N GLY A 20 10.98 9.96 -6.21
CA GLY A 20 11.16 8.57 -6.65
C GLY A 20 12.14 7.76 -5.80
N ASN A 21 13.22 8.38 -5.31
CA ASN A 21 14.16 7.70 -4.42
C ASN A 21 13.52 7.41 -3.04
N LEU A 22 12.72 8.35 -2.52
CA LEU A 22 11.96 8.15 -1.29
C LEU A 22 10.88 7.09 -1.47
N THR A 23 10.13 7.14 -2.58
CA THR A 23 9.08 6.17 -2.91
C THR A 23 9.64 4.77 -3.11
N PHE A 24 10.83 4.64 -3.69
CA PHE A 24 11.50 3.35 -3.84
C PHE A 24 11.86 2.73 -2.49
N VAL A 25 12.49 3.52 -1.61
CA VAL A 25 12.80 3.09 -0.24
C VAL A 25 11.53 2.75 0.54
N LEU A 26 10.48 3.58 0.43
CA LEU A 26 9.20 3.36 1.08
C LEU A 26 8.51 2.08 0.58
N GLY A 27 8.55 1.82 -0.72
CA GLY A 27 8.03 0.59 -1.32
C GLY A 27 8.72 -0.67 -0.79
N ILE A 28 10.03 -0.64 -0.58
CA ILE A 28 10.78 -1.74 0.03
C ILE A 28 10.36 -1.93 1.49
N ILE A 29 10.20 -0.85 2.26
CA ILE A 29 9.74 -0.91 3.65
C ILE A 29 8.34 -1.54 3.73
N ILE A 30 7.40 -1.10 2.88
CA ILE A 30 6.04 -1.65 2.79
C ILE A 30 6.07 -3.14 2.45
N PHE A 31 6.93 -3.57 1.52
CA PHE A 31 7.08 -4.97 1.16
C PHE A 31 7.55 -5.82 2.35
N ILE A 32 8.55 -5.35 3.10
CA ILE A 32 9.05 -6.04 4.29
C ILE A 32 7.94 -6.16 5.34
N PHE A 33 7.21 -5.08 5.61
CA PHE A 33 6.09 -5.11 6.56
C PHE A 33 4.96 -6.03 6.12
N ALA A 34 4.63 -6.09 4.82
CA ALA A 34 3.62 -7.00 4.30
C ALA A 34 4.02 -8.48 4.47
N VAL A 35 5.30 -8.81 4.20
CA VAL A 35 5.82 -10.18 4.41
C VAL A 35 5.87 -10.54 5.90
N MET A 36 6.33 -9.63 6.77
CA MET A 36 6.33 -9.87 8.22
C MET A 36 4.90 -9.98 8.78
N GLY A 37 3.97 -9.15 8.33
CA GLY A 37 2.57 -9.14 8.74
C GLY A 37 1.85 -10.44 8.41
N MET A 38 2.05 -10.99 7.20
CA MET A 38 1.51 -12.31 6.86
C MET A 38 2.10 -13.44 7.70
N GLN A 39 3.39 -13.40 8.02
CA GLN A 39 4.01 -14.44 8.84
C GLN A 39 3.56 -14.38 10.31
N LEU A 40 3.34 -13.17 10.85
CA LEU A 40 2.96 -12.96 12.25
C LEU A 40 1.45 -13.12 12.49
N PHE A 41 0.63 -12.66 11.55
CA PHE A 41 -0.84 -12.66 11.66
C PHE A 41 -1.53 -13.73 10.83
N GLY A 42 -0.89 -14.33 9.81
CA GLY A 42 -1.50 -15.33 8.95
C GLY A 42 -1.96 -16.58 9.71
N LYS A 43 -1.15 -17.07 10.65
CA LYS A 43 -1.50 -18.23 11.49
C LYS A 43 -2.63 -17.91 12.49
N ASN A 44 -2.53 -16.75 13.14
CA ASN A 44 -3.56 -16.28 14.08
C ASN A 44 -4.91 -15.98 13.38
N TYR A 45 -4.89 -15.53 12.13
CA TYR A 45 -6.11 -15.28 11.35
C TYR A 45 -6.81 -16.59 10.97
N GLU A 46 -6.08 -17.66 10.65
CA GLU A 46 -6.68 -18.97 10.35
C GLU A 46 -7.36 -19.61 11.56
N GLU A 47 -6.74 -19.58 12.73
CA GLU A 47 -7.34 -20.12 13.96
C GLU A 47 -8.54 -19.29 14.46
N SER A 48 -8.53 -17.97 14.19
CA SER A 48 -9.54 -17.04 14.69
C SER A 48 -10.69 -16.75 13.71
N LYS A 49 -10.78 -17.43 12.55
CA LYS A 49 -11.87 -17.23 11.56
C LYS A 49 -13.26 -17.33 12.19
N HIS A 50 -13.41 -18.17 13.22
CA HIS A 50 -14.65 -18.39 13.96
C HIS A 50 -15.11 -17.20 14.82
N LYS A 51 -14.25 -16.20 15.07
CA LYS A 51 -14.57 -15.00 15.86
C LYS A 51 -15.21 -13.88 15.03
N PHE A 52 -15.18 -13.99 13.70
CA PHE A 52 -15.79 -13.01 12.82
C PHE A 52 -17.25 -13.38 12.56
N LYS A 53 -18.16 -12.39 12.70
CA LYS A 53 -19.55 -12.53 12.27
C LYS A 53 -19.53 -12.98 10.80
N ASP A 54 -20.20 -14.09 10.52
CA ASP A 54 -20.31 -14.74 9.20
C ASP A 54 -19.17 -15.68 8.75
N ASN A 55 -18.14 -15.97 9.57
CA ASN A 55 -16.93 -16.75 9.14
C ASN A 55 -16.21 -16.16 7.91
N MET A 56 -16.56 -14.92 7.54
CA MET A 56 -16.01 -14.22 6.39
C MET A 56 -14.85 -13.33 6.83
N VAL A 57 -13.75 -13.41 6.10
CA VAL A 57 -12.61 -12.51 6.31
C VAL A 57 -13.02 -11.09 5.87
N PRO A 58 -12.83 -10.05 6.69
CA PRO A 58 -13.17 -8.68 6.32
C PRO A 58 -12.42 -8.21 5.07
N ARG A 59 -12.99 -7.29 4.28
CA ARG A 59 -12.41 -6.80 3.01
C ARG A 59 -10.99 -6.21 3.18
N TRP A 60 -10.71 -5.64 4.36
CA TRP A 60 -9.41 -5.14 4.80
C TRP A 60 -8.76 -6.21 5.67
N ASN A 61 -7.93 -7.06 5.06
CA ASN A 61 -7.32 -8.17 5.78
C ASN A 61 -5.87 -8.38 5.37
N PHE A 62 -5.12 -8.92 6.33
CA PHE A 62 -3.70 -9.27 6.17
C PHE A 62 -3.51 -10.71 5.67
N VAL A 63 -4.56 -11.34 5.10
CA VAL A 63 -4.54 -12.78 4.75
C VAL A 63 -3.72 -13.05 3.49
N THR A 64 -3.66 -12.08 2.57
CA THR A 64 -2.82 -12.21 1.37
C THR A 64 -1.86 -11.03 1.24
N HIS A 65 -0.70 -11.29 0.64
CA HIS A 65 0.35 -10.28 0.44
C HIS A 65 -0.18 -9.09 -0.35
N ALA A 66 -1.02 -9.37 -1.36
CA ALA A 66 -1.63 -8.39 -2.23
C ALA A 66 -2.65 -7.51 -1.50
N SER A 67 -3.44 -8.07 -0.56
CA SER A 67 -4.37 -7.28 0.25
C SER A 67 -3.62 -6.35 1.20
N CYS A 68 -2.64 -6.87 1.95
CA CYS A 68 -1.82 -6.07 2.86
C CYS A 68 -1.02 -4.96 2.13
N SER A 69 -0.45 -5.27 0.97
CA SER A 69 0.33 -4.29 0.21
C SER A 69 -0.58 -3.23 -0.42
N HIS A 70 -1.76 -3.60 -0.93
CA HIS A 70 -2.73 -2.64 -1.45
C HIS A 70 -3.29 -1.74 -0.35
N ASP A 71 -3.53 -2.26 0.85
CA ASP A 71 -4.04 -1.49 1.98
C ASP A 71 -2.98 -0.51 2.50
N CYS A 72 -1.72 -0.95 2.60
CA CYS A 72 -0.60 -0.10 3.00
C CYS A 72 -0.31 0.98 1.95
N VAL A 73 -0.37 0.64 0.65
CA VAL A 73 -0.26 1.61 -0.45
C VAL A 73 -1.46 2.57 -0.46
N SER A 74 -2.68 2.11 -0.17
CA SER A 74 -3.86 2.98 -0.12
C SER A 74 -3.80 3.95 1.07
N SER A 75 -3.26 3.54 2.22
CA SER A 75 -3.00 4.45 3.35
C SER A 75 -1.98 5.52 2.98
N VAL A 76 -0.88 5.15 2.32
CA VAL A 76 0.13 6.11 1.86
C VAL A 76 -0.44 7.02 0.77
N VAL A 77 -1.09 6.49 -0.26
CA VAL A 77 -1.66 7.33 -1.33
C VAL A 77 -2.73 8.30 -0.81
N ARG A 78 -3.49 7.92 0.22
CA ARG A 78 -4.51 8.77 0.85
C ARG A 78 -3.93 9.81 1.81
N GLU A 79 -2.73 9.59 2.33
CA GLU A 79 -2.03 10.51 3.23
C GLU A 79 -1.12 11.50 2.46
N TRP A 80 -0.85 11.21 1.19
CA TRP A 80 0.00 12.02 0.30
C TRP A 80 -0.79 12.77 -0.81
N ILE A 81 -2.13 12.64 -0.87
CA ILE A 81 -3.06 13.39 -1.77
C ILE A 81 -3.99 14.29 -0.96
#